data_AF-A0A935REX9-F1
#
_entry.id   AF-A0A935REX9-F1
#
_cell.length_a   1.000
_cell.length_b   1.000
_cell.length_c   1.000
_cell.angle_alpha   90.00
_cell.angle_beta   90.00
_cell.angle_gamma   90.00
#
_symmetry.space_group_name_H-M   'P 1'
#
loop_
_entity.id
_entity.type
_entity.pdbx_description
1 polymer ?
#
loop_
_entity_poly.entity_id
_entity_poly.type
_entity_poly.pdbx_seq_one_letter_code
_entity_poly.pdbx_strand_id
1 'polypeptide(L)'
;MELPRTTGIDLPPPGESELLGRLLSLYEEEARVYTRVLELSQRQGEAVRQGAPFSEIRRLLEQKRGCLDLIARLERGEVGSKREWESRRAAMSPSGRARLRAALDRVGGLIEGIIACEEANDRELFAATGVS
;
A
#
# COMPACT_ATOMS: atom_id res chain seq x y z
N MET A 1 -35.03 22.59 -30.01
CA MET A 1 -34.73 23.03 -28.64
C MET A 1 -34.50 21.76 -27.83
N GLU A 2 -33.27 21.24 -27.86
CA GLU A 2 -32.92 20.01 -27.14
C GLU A 2 -32.72 20.35 -25.66
N LEU A 3 -33.44 19.65 -24.79
CA LEU A 3 -33.25 19.77 -23.34
C LEU A 3 -31.88 19.20 -22.96
N PRO A 4 -31.08 19.90 -22.13
CA PRO A 4 -29.81 19.37 -21.66
C PRO A 4 -30.05 18.09 -20.86
N ARG A 5 -29.37 17.01 -21.26
CA ARG A 5 -29.32 15.76 -20.50
C ARG A 5 -28.86 16.11 -19.09
N THR A 6 -29.73 15.89 -18.12
CA THR A 6 -29.42 16.01 -16.70
C THR A 6 -28.20 15.16 -16.41
N THR A 7 -27.08 15.82 -16.12
CA THR A 7 -25.93 15.24 -15.45
C THR A 7 -26.46 14.60 -14.19
N GLY A 8 -26.60 13.27 -14.18
CA GLY A 8 -27.07 12.53 -13.02
C GLY A 8 -26.16 12.87 -11.87
N ILE A 9 -26.70 13.57 -10.86
CA ILE A 9 -25.96 13.91 -9.65
C ILE A 9 -25.59 12.57 -9.01
N ASP A 10 -24.29 12.27 -8.97
CA ASP A 10 -23.73 11.06 -8.36
C ASP A 10 -23.82 11.18 -6.84
N LEU A 11 -25.04 11.08 -6.30
CA LEU A 11 -25.28 11.16 -4.87
C LEU A 11 -24.87 9.83 -4.23
N PRO A 12 -23.93 9.84 -3.27
CA PRO A 12 -23.53 8.62 -2.60
C PRO A 12 -24.70 8.06 -1.78
N PRO A 13 -24.95 6.74 -1.80
CA PRO A 13 -25.91 6.10 -0.92
C PRO A 13 -25.61 6.36 0.57
N PRO A 14 -26.62 6.28 1.45
CA PRO A 14 -26.45 6.55 2.88
C PRO A 14 -25.31 5.74 3.50
N GLY A 15 -24.42 6.40 4.25
CA GLY A 15 -23.27 5.77 4.89
C GLY A 15 -22.10 5.44 3.96
N GLU A 16 -22.21 5.63 2.63
CA GLU A 16 -21.07 5.42 1.73
C GLU A 16 -19.95 6.41 2.03
N SER A 17 -20.24 7.70 2.23
CA SER A 17 -19.21 8.71 2.46
C SER A 17 -18.35 8.40 3.69
N GLU A 18 -18.95 7.86 4.75
CA GLU A 18 -18.24 7.48 5.98
C GLU A 18 -17.37 6.24 5.76
N LEU A 19 -17.94 5.18 5.18
CA LEU A 19 -17.22 3.95 4.85
C LEU A 19 -16.05 4.21 3.89
N LEU A 20 -16.32 4.99 2.83
CA LEU A 20 -15.32 5.42 1.86
C LEU A 20 -14.23 6.25 2.52
N GLY A 21 -14.60 7.18 3.41
CA GLY A 21 -13.64 7.98 4.17
C GLY A 21 -12.70 7.11 5.00
N ARG A 22 -13.23 6.14 5.76
CA ARG A 22 -12.41 5.21 6.57
C ARG A 22 -11.45 4.40 5.72
N LEU A 23 -11.94 3.78 4.64
CA LEU A 23 -11.11 2.94 3.77
C LEU A 23 -10.06 3.75 3.02
N LEU A 24 -10.38 4.97 2.56
CA LEU A 24 -9.39 5.83 1.92
C LEU A 24 -8.30 6.27 2.91
N SER A 25 -8.67 6.63 4.13
CA SER A 25 -7.70 6.95 5.18
C SER A 25 -6.80 5.76 5.49
N LEU A 26 -7.38 4.55 5.61
CA LEU A 26 -6.62 3.31 5.78
C LEU A 26 -5.60 3.12 4.66
N TYR A 27 -6.04 3.15 3.40
CA TYR A 27 -5.14 2.90 2.27
C TYR A 27 -4.10 4.01 2.10
N GLU A 28 -4.41 5.25 2.49
CA GLU A 28 -3.42 6.33 2.53
C GLU A 28 -2.36 6.07 3.60
N GLU A 29 -2.76 5.62 4.80
CA GLU A 29 -1.83 5.23 5.86
C GLU A 29 -0.98 4.02 5.45
N GLU A 30 -1.58 2.97 4.90
CA GLU A 30 -0.86 1.82 4.36
C GLU A 30 0.14 2.26 3.28
N ALA A 31 -0.25 3.12 2.34
CA ALA A 31 0.65 3.65 1.32
C ALA A 31 1.84 4.42 1.90
N ARG A 32 1.65 5.20 2.98
CA ARG A 32 2.75 5.88 3.67
C ARG A 32 3.71 4.87 4.30
N VAL A 33 3.18 3.81 4.93
CA VAL A 33 4.01 2.78 5.57
C VAL A 33 4.74 1.95 4.52
N TYR A 34 4.10 1.56 3.42
CA TYR A 34 4.76 0.85 2.31
C TYR A 34 5.81 1.71 1.62
N THR A 35 5.58 3.01 1.45
CA THR A 35 6.61 3.94 0.95
C THR A 35 7.85 3.89 1.85
N ARG A 36 7.65 3.86 3.18
CA ARG A 36 8.75 3.73 4.13
C ARG A 36 9.47 2.38 4.02
N VAL A 37 8.75 1.29 3.80
CA VAL A 37 9.37 -0.03 3.55
C VAL A 37 10.26 0.05 2.31
N LEU A 38 9.76 0.59 1.21
CA LEU A 38 10.51 0.74 -0.04
C LEU A 38 11.80 1.57 0.15
N GLU A 39 11.74 2.69 0.86
CA GLU A 39 12.92 3.50 1.20
C GLU A 39 13.95 2.68 2.01
N LEU A 40 13.49 1.88 2.98
CA LEU A 40 14.36 1.01 3.76
C LEU A 40 14.96 -0.11 2.89
N SER A 41 14.22 -0.60 1.89
CA SER A 41 14.68 -1.59 0.93
C SER A 41 15.79 -1.04 0.04
N GLN A 42 15.62 0.17 -0.47
CA GLN A 42 16.66 0.85 -1.26
C GLN A 42 17.92 1.11 -0.42
N ARG A 43 17.74 1.56 0.84
CA ARG A 43 18.86 1.76 1.77
C ARG A 43 19.58 0.46 2.12
N GLN A 44 18.87 -0.66 2.22
CA GLN A 44 19.50 -1.96 2.42
C GLN A 44 20.38 -2.35 1.23
N GLY A 45 19.87 -2.21 0.00
CA GLY A 45 20.67 -2.47 -1.21
C GLY A 45 21.94 -1.62 -1.25
N GLU A 46 21.81 -0.33 -0.94
CA GLU A 46 22.97 0.57 -0.88
C GLU A 46 23.98 0.14 0.19
N ALA A 47 23.50 -0.20 1.39
CA ALA A 47 24.36 -0.69 2.46
C ALA A 47 25.08 -1.99 2.07
N VAL A 48 24.41 -2.91 1.35
CA VAL A 48 25.04 -4.14 0.83
C VAL A 48 26.13 -3.79 -0.20
N ARG A 49 25.84 -2.93 -1.19
CA ARG A 49 26.83 -2.51 -2.19
C ARG A 49 28.05 -1.82 -1.61
N GLN A 50 27.87 -1.06 -0.54
CA GLN A 50 28.95 -0.35 0.16
C GLN A 50 29.73 -1.23 1.15
N GLY A 51 29.35 -2.51 1.32
CA GLY A 51 29.98 -3.40 2.29
C GLY A 51 29.74 -2.95 3.74
N ALA A 52 28.57 -2.37 4.02
CA ALA A 52 28.19 -1.94 5.36
C ALA A 52 28.22 -3.11 6.37
N PRO A 53 28.49 -2.83 7.65
CA PRO A 53 28.54 -3.87 8.67
C PRO A 53 27.17 -4.56 8.82
N PHE A 54 27.20 -5.85 9.14
CA PHE A 54 25.99 -6.65 9.32
C PHE A 54 25.02 -6.08 10.36
N SER A 55 25.51 -5.36 11.37
CA SER A 55 24.69 -4.67 12.36
C SER A 55 23.80 -3.58 11.75
N GLU A 56 24.27 -2.89 10.72
CA GLU A 56 23.48 -1.88 9.99
C GLU A 56 22.39 -2.54 9.15
N ILE A 57 22.73 -3.61 8.42
CA ILE A 57 21.76 -4.41 7.66
C ILE A 57 20.67 -4.95 8.60
N ARG A 58 21.05 -5.51 9.74
CA ARG A 58 20.12 -5.99 10.75
C ARG A 58 19.18 -4.88 11.25
N ARG A 59 19.71 -3.69 11.52
CA ARG A 59 18.90 -2.53 11.96
C ARG A 59 17.89 -2.11 10.88
N LEU A 60 18.23 -2.20 9.60
CA LEU A 60 17.31 -1.92 8.50
C LEU A 60 16.20 -2.98 8.43
N LEU A 61 16.54 -4.26 8.57
CA LEU A 61 15.56 -5.36 8.62
C LEU A 61 14.60 -5.23 9.80
N GLU A 62 15.09 -4.86 10.99
CA GLU A 62 14.25 -4.61 12.17
C GLU A 62 13.26 -3.45 11.95
N GLN A 63 13.70 -2.37 11.28
CA GLN A 63 12.82 -1.27 10.90
C GLN A 63 11.74 -1.70 9.90
N LYS A 64 12.11 -2.47 8.87
CA LYS A 64 11.16 -3.01 7.90
C LYS A 64 10.12 -3.89 8.58
N ARG A 65 10.55 -4.77 9.50
CA ARG A 65 9.64 -5.61 10.28
C ARG A 65 8.65 -4.76 11.07
N GLY A 66 9.10 -3.69 11.73
CA GLY A 66 8.22 -2.77 12.45
C GLY A 66 7.18 -2.10 11.55
N CYS A 67 7.53 -1.76 10.31
CA CYS A 67 6.58 -1.25 9.32
C CYS A 67 5.54 -2.31 8.91
N LEU A 68 5.96 -3.54 8.65
CA LEU A 68 5.04 -4.64 8.30
C LEU A 68 4.09 -4.99 9.45
N ASP A 69 4.58 -4.96 10.69
CA ASP A 69 3.76 -5.13 11.90
C ASP A 69 2.69 -4.03 12.04
N LEU A 70 3.04 -2.79 11.68
CA LEU A 70 2.11 -1.67 11.65
C LEU A 70 1.04 -1.85 10.57
N ILE A 71 1.41 -2.25 9.35
CA ILE A 71 0.44 -2.58 8.29
C ILE A 71 -0.51 -3.67 8.77
N ALA A 72 0.01 -4.77 9.31
CA ALA A 72 -0.82 -5.86 9.81
C ALA A 72 -1.79 -5.41 10.92
N ARG A 73 -1.40 -4.43 11.75
CA ARG A 73 -2.30 -3.82 12.74
C ARG A 73 -3.38 -2.95 12.11
N LEU A 74 -3.02 -2.11 11.13
CA LEU A 74 -3.97 -1.26 10.40
C LEU A 74 -5.02 -2.13 9.71
N GLU A 75 -4.59 -3.18 9.02
CA GLU A 75 -5.49 -4.11 8.34
C GLU A 75 -6.46 -4.80 9.29
N ARG A 76 -5.97 -5.23 10.47
CA ARG A 76 -6.82 -5.84 11.50
C ARG A 76 -7.83 -4.86 12.09
N GLY A 77 -7.47 -3.59 12.22
CA GLY A 77 -8.35 -2.53 12.73
C GLY A 77 -9.56 -2.29 11.82
N GLU A 78 -9.41 -2.48 10.51
CA GLU A 78 -10.41 -2.12 9.51
C GLU A 78 -11.10 -3.34 8.87
N VAL A 79 -11.00 -4.54 9.45
CA VAL A 79 -11.67 -5.75 8.94
C VAL A 79 -13.18 -5.54 8.79
N GLY A 80 -13.81 -4.82 9.73
CA GLY A 80 -15.24 -4.49 9.67
C GLY A 80 -15.58 -3.64 8.45
N SER A 81 -14.85 -2.55 8.24
CA SER A 81 -15.02 -1.65 7.10
C SER A 81 -14.77 -2.38 5.77
N LYS A 82 -13.72 -3.22 5.68
CA LYS A 82 -13.44 -4.02 4.47
C LYS A 82 -14.60 -4.98 4.15
N ARG A 83 -15.14 -5.69 5.14
CA ARG A 83 -16.30 -6.58 4.96
C ARG A 83 -17.57 -5.83 4.57
N GLU A 84 -17.83 -4.68 5.20
CA GLU A 84 -18.98 -3.84 4.87
C GLU A 84 -18.89 -3.39 3.40
N TRP A 85 -17.71 -2.92 2.98
CA TRP A 85 -17.47 -2.55 1.59
C TRP A 85 -17.68 -3.71 0.62
N GLU A 86 -17.14 -4.89 0.91
CA GLU A 86 -17.35 -6.08 0.06
C GLU A 86 -18.84 -6.39 -0.12
N SER A 87 -19.63 -6.28 0.94
CA SER A 87 -21.07 -6.53 0.90
C SER A 87 -21.85 -5.47 0.11
N ARG A 88 -21.33 -4.24 0.02
CA ARG A 88 -22.01 -3.08 -0.59
C ARG A 88 -21.39 -2.62 -1.91
N ARG A 89 -20.28 -3.20 -2.36
CA ARG A 89 -19.49 -2.74 -3.53
C ARG A 89 -20.30 -2.54 -4.81
N ALA A 90 -21.34 -3.36 -5.02
CA ALA A 90 -22.21 -3.30 -6.19
C ALA A 90 -23.12 -2.06 -6.17
N ALA A 91 -23.52 -1.63 -4.97
CA ALA A 91 -24.40 -0.48 -4.75
C ALA A 91 -23.66 0.85 -4.62
N MET A 92 -22.31 0.84 -4.59
CA MET A 92 -21.52 2.07 -4.45
C MET A 92 -21.71 3.02 -5.64
N SER A 93 -21.46 4.31 -5.41
CA SER A 93 -21.32 5.27 -6.50
C SER A 93 -20.14 4.92 -7.43
N PRO A 94 -20.23 5.24 -8.74
CA PRO A 94 -19.08 5.14 -9.64
C PRO A 94 -17.85 5.93 -9.15
N SER A 95 -18.05 7.14 -8.62
CA SER A 95 -16.94 7.96 -8.11
C SER A 95 -16.28 7.34 -6.88
N GLY A 96 -17.06 6.80 -5.94
CA GLY A 96 -16.56 6.08 -4.78
C GLY A 96 -15.74 4.85 -5.16
N ARG A 97 -16.22 4.05 -6.11
CA ARG A 97 -15.45 2.91 -6.64
C ARG A 97 -14.14 3.35 -7.30
N ALA A 98 -14.17 4.40 -8.12
CA ALA A 98 -12.97 4.90 -8.80
C ALA A 98 -11.90 5.38 -7.81
N ARG A 99 -12.30 6.09 -6.75
CA ARG A 99 -11.39 6.55 -5.69
C ARG A 99 -10.77 5.38 -4.93
N LEU A 100 -11.59 4.40 -4.55
CA LEU A 100 -11.09 3.22 -3.84
C LEU A 100 -10.13 2.41 -4.72
N ARG A 101 -10.47 2.25 -6.00
CA ARG A 101 -9.63 1.58 -6.99
C ARG A 101 -8.27 2.27 -7.11
N ALA A 102 -8.24 3.59 -7.25
CA ALA A 102 -6.99 4.34 -7.33
C ALA A 102 -6.13 4.20 -6.07
N ALA A 103 -6.74 4.17 -4.88
CA ALA A 103 -6.03 3.95 -3.62
C ALA A 103 -5.42 2.54 -3.55
N LEU A 104 -6.19 1.51 -3.93
CA LEU A 104 -5.73 0.12 -3.99
C LEU A 104 -4.63 -0.07 -5.04
N ASP A 105 -4.78 0.49 -6.23
CA ASP A 105 -3.78 0.42 -7.29
C ASP A 105 -2.46 1.07 -6.83
N ARG A 106 -2.52 2.18 -6.09
CA ARG A 106 -1.34 2.81 -5.48
C ARG A 106 -0.65 1.90 -4.46
N VAL A 107 -1.41 1.28 -3.56
CA VAL A 107 -0.86 0.33 -2.57
C VAL A 107 -0.24 -0.88 -3.29
N GLY A 108 -0.93 -1.44 -4.29
CA GLY A 108 -0.44 -2.55 -5.11
C GLY A 108 0.89 -2.22 -5.80
N GLY A 109 0.99 -1.05 -6.44
CA GLY A 109 2.23 -0.62 -7.09
C GLY A 109 3.40 -0.44 -6.11
N LEU A 110 3.14 -0.02 -4.87
CA LEU A 110 4.17 0.04 -3.83
C LEU A 110 4.64 -1.35 -3.41
N ILE A 111 3.73 -2.31 -3.26
CA ILE A 111 4.06 -3.70 -2.93
C ILE A 111 4.92 -4.32 -4.04
N GLU A 112 4.52 -4.16 -5.30
CA GLU A 112 5.30 -4.62 -6.45
C GLU A 112 6.70 -3.98 -6.49
N GLY A 113 6.78 -2.67 -6.23
CA GLY A 113 8.05 -1.96 -6.15
C GLY A 113 8.96 -2.46 -5.03
N ILE A 114 8.41 -2.81 -3.87
CA ILE A 114 9.15 -3.42 -2.76
C ILE A 114 9.68 -4.79 -3.18
N ILE A 115 8.83 -5.65 -3.74
CA ILE A 115 9.23 -7.00 -4.18
C ILE A 115 10.39 -6.91 -5.18
N ALA A 116 10.27 -6.10 -6.22
CA ALA A 116 11.33 -5.91 -7.21
C ALA A 116 12.62 -5.36 -6.58
N CYS A 117 12.51 -4.48 -5.59
CA CYS A 117 13.66 -3.96 -4.85
C CYS A 117 14.34 -5.05 -4.00
N GLU A 118 13.58 -5.89 -3.30
CA GLU A 118 14.17 -6.98 -2.51
C GLU A 118 14.80 -8.04 -3.42
N GLU A 119 14.18 -8.39 -4.55
CA GLU A 119 14.79 -9.31 -5.53
C GLU A 119 16.10 -8.76 -6.11
N ALA A 120 16.22 -7.44 -6.26
CA ALA A 120 17.48 -6.81 -6.64
C ALA A 120 18.52 -6.89 -5.50
N ASN A 121 18.12 -6.57 -4.27
CA ASN A 121 18.99 -6.64 -3.10
C ASN A 121 19.53 -8.06 -2.86
N ASP A 122 18.68 -9.07 -3.01
CA ASP A 122 19.07 -10.47 -2.83
C ASP A 122 20.11 -10.89 -3.87
N ARG A 123 19.91 -10.53 -5.14
CA ARG A 123 20.91 -10.78 -6.20
C ARG A 123 22.26 -10.14 -5.90
N GLU A 124 22.26 -8.90 -5.41
CA GLU A 124 23.48 -8.20 -5.02
C GLU A 124 24.18 -8.88 -3.83
N LEU A 125 23.41 -9.31 -2.83
CA LEU A 125 23.95 -10.01 -1.67
C LEU A 125 24.57 -11.36 -2.07
N PHE A 126 23.93 -12.13 -2.94
CA PHE A 126 24.48 -13.40 -3.44
C PHE A 126 25.77 -13.17 -4.25
N ALA A 127 25.78 -12.15 -5.12
CA ALA A 127 26.97 -11.78 -5.88
C ALA A 127 28.15 -11.37 -4.97
N ALA A 128 27.87 -10.63 -3.90
CA ALA A 128 28.88 -10.17 -2.95
C ALA A 128 29.42 -11.28 -2.03
N THR A 129 28.60 -12.30 -1.74
CA THR A 129 28.96 -13.38 -0.80
C THR A 129 29.46 -14.66 -1.47
N GLY A 130 29.35 -14.77 -2.80
CA GLY A 130 29.88 -15.91 -3.56
C GLY A 130 29.14 -17.22 -3.34
N VAL A 131 27.94 -17.18 -2.76
CA VAL A 131 27.08 -18.35 -2.57
C VAL A 131 26.19 -18.48 -3.80
N SER A 132 26.50 -19.43 -4.69
CA SER A 132 25.70 -19.85 -5.84
C SER A 132 25.02 -21.18 -5.58
#